data_AF-A0A7X6UD22-F1
#
_entry.id   AF-A0A7X6UD22-F1
#
_cell.length_a   1.000
_cell.length_b   1.000
_cell.length_c   1.000
_cell.angle_alpha   90.00
_cell.angle_beta   90.00
_cell.angle_gamma   90.00
#
_symmetry.space_group_name_H-M   'P 1'
#
loop_
_entity.id
_entity.type
_entity.pdbx_description
1 polymer ?
#
loop_
_entity_poly.entity_id
_entity_poly.type
_entity_poly.pdbx_seq_one_letter_code
_entity_poly.pdbx_strand_id
1 'polypeptide(L)'
;MTQPHTPDGALPLELVSAGPGEDAAPRRKRRWPALLAAGLAAVLVMSGCAPLFGLIGQFTTPSAPTPSEVDGTDFGAQIANWQACGATMQCAVVQAPLDWDDAEGERIHLALVKQPALSGTSQGTIFVNPGGPGASGVDYVAQSIDSAVGEPLQQHFDIVGWDPRGVGSSTPVVCLDDAAMDEYLFGLSAA
;
A
#
# COMPACT_ATOMS: atom_id res chain seq x y z
N MET A 1 42.71 -45.67 55.35
CA MET A 1 42.48 -47.07 54.92
C MET A 1 42.59 -47.12 53.40
N THR A 2 42.80 -48.32 52.88
CA THR A 2 43.19 -48.79 51.53
C THR A 2 42.67 -48.03 50.28
N GLN A 3 43.57 -47.90 49.29
CA GLN A 3 43.34 -47.84 47.82
C GLN A 3 42.81 -49.21 47.29
N PRO A 4 42.62 -49.53 45.97
CA PRO A 4 42.96 -48.85 44.69
C PRO A 4 41.69 -48.73 43.77
N HIS A 5 41.62 -48.84 42.42
CA HIS A 5 42.54 -49.18 41.31
C HIS A 5 42.00 -48.62 39.95
N THR A 6 42.89 -48.43 38.96
CA THR A 6 42.63 -48.20 37.49
C THR A 6 43.41 -49.28 36.68
N PRO A 7 43.64 -49.29 35.33
CA PRO A 7 43.33 -48.36 34.22
C PRO A 7 42.88 -49.08 32.90
N ASP A 8 43.22 -48.49 31.74
CA ASP A 8 43.34 -49.03 30.37
C ASP A 8 42.08 -49.27 29.49
N GLY A 9 42.11 -49.00 28.17
CA GLY A 9 43.15 -48.28 27.41
C GLY A 9 42.98 -48.26 25.86
N ALA A 10 43.94 -47.57 25.23
CA ALA A 10 44.41 -47.66 23.83
C ALA A 10 43.62 -47.03 22.63
N LEU A 11 44.44 -46.56 21.67
CA LEU A 11 44.18 -46.00 20.32
C LEU A 11 44.58 -47.09 19.26
N PRO A 12 44.34 -47.00 17.91
CA PRO A 12 44.79 -45.90 17.03
C PRO A 12 43.98 -45.59 15.74
N LEU A 13 44.59 -44.75 14.89
CA LEU A 13 44.19 -44.25 13.57
C LEU A 13 44.72 -45.14 12.43
N GLU A 14 44.72 -44.58 11.20
CA GLU A 14 45.17 -45.10 9.89
C GLU A 14 44.11 -45.94 9.14
N LEU A 15 43.49 -45.45 8.05
CA LEU A 15 44.00 -44.96 6.75
C LEU A 15 44.29 -46.10 5.75
N VAL A 16 43.45 -46.23 4.72
CA VAL A 16 43.78 -46.99 3.51
C VAL A 16 43.24 -46.26 2.27
N SER A 17 43.96 -46.36 1.16
CA SER A 17 43.62 -45.74 -0.12
C SER A 17 43.46 -46.80 -1.20
N ALA A 18 42.52 -46.60 -2.12
CA ALA A 18 42.33 -47.41 -3.32
C ALA A 18 42.02 -46.49 -4.52
N GLY A 19 42.59 -46.82 -5.68
CA GLY A 19 42.65 -45.94 -6.86
C GLY A 19 41.46 -46.00 -7.82
N PRO A 20 41.57 -45.32 -8.98
CA PRO A 20 40.49 -45.17 -9.96
C PRO A 20 40.32 -46.38 -10.89
N GLY A 21 39.14 -46.51 -11.51
CA GLY A 21 38.87 -47.54 -12.53
C GLY A 21 37.68 -47.23 -13.45
N GLU A 22 37.96 -47.28 -14.75
CA GLU A 22 37.09 -47.72 -15.86
C GLU A 22 35.88 -46.86 -16.31
N ASP A 23 36.07 -46.17 -17.44
CA ASP A 23 35.02 -45.51 -18.22
C ASP A 23 34.02 -46.50 -18.84
N ALA A 24 32.71 -46.25 -18.66
CA ALA A 24 31.64 -47.00 -19.31
C ALA A 24 30.82 -46.11 -20.29
N ALA A 25 30.99 -46.34 -21.59
CA ALA A 25 30.42 -45.49 -22.64
C ALA A 25 28.86 -45.43 -22.64
N PRO A 26 28.26 -44.26 -22.94
CA PRO A 26 26.82 -44.05 -22.80
C PRO A 26 25.99 -44.81 -23.86
N ARG A 27 25.20 -45.80 -23.41
CA ARG A 27 24.22 -46.51 -24.26
C ARG A 27 23.17 -45.53 -24.80
N ARG A 28 23.27 -45.18 -26.09
CA ARG A 28 22.49 -44.15 -26.80
C ARG A 28 20.99 -44.50 -26.95
N LYS A 29 20.24 -44.50 -25.84
CA LYS A 29 18.78 -44.74 -25.82
C LYS A 29 18.05 -43.70 -26.69
N ARG A 30 17.26 -44.19 -27.66
CA ARG A 30 16.56 -43.41 -28.69
C ARG A 30 15.40 -42.58 -28.10
N ARG A 31 15.68 -41.35 -27.64
CA ARG A 31 14.75 -40.44 -26.91
C ARG A 31 13.57 -39.87 -27.76
N TRP A 32 13.01 -40.63 -28.68
CA TRP A 32 12.06 -40.14 -29.68
C TRP A 32 10.55 -40.10 -29.30
N PRO A 33 10.00 -40.89 -28.36
CA PRO A 33 8.58 -40.75 -27.99
C PRO A 33 8.32 -39.55 -27.07
N ALA A 34 9.30 -39.16 -26.24
CA ALA A 34 9.13 -38.13 -25.20
C ALA A 34 8.95 -36.70 -25.75
N LEU A 35 9.45 -36.43 -26.98
CA LEU A 35 9.38 -35.09 -27.58
C LEU A 35 7.98 -34.73 -28.10
N LEU A 36 7.15 -35.73 -28.43
CA LEU A 36 5.79 -35.50 -28.92
C LEU A 36 4.82 -35.10 -27.79
N ALA A 37 4.97 -35.70 -26.61
CA ALA A 37 4.13 -35.38 -25.45
C ALA A 37 4.35 -33.95 -24.94
N ALA A 38 5.61 -33.48 -24.93
CA ALA A 38 5.94 -32.12 -24.51
C ALA A 38 5.39 -31.04 -25.46
N GLY A 39 5.38 -31.31 -26.77
CA GLY A 39 4.88 -30.36 -27.77
C GLY A 39 3.40 -30.04 -27.63
N LEU A 40 2.56 -31.06 -27.38
CA LEU A 40 1.10 -30.88 -27.31
C LEU A 40 0.67 -30.04 -26.09
N ALA A 41 1.36 -30.19 -24.96
CA ALA A 41 1.11 -29.39 -23.76
C ALA A 41 1.45 -27.90 -23.96
N ALA A 42 2.54 -27.59 -24.66
CA ALA A 42 2.96 -26.21 -24.92
C ALA A 42 1.94 -25.44 -25.79
N VAL A 43 1.35 -26.10 -26.80
CA VAL A 43 0.33 -25.51 -27.68
C VAL A 43 -0.94 -25.13 -26.91
N LEU A 44 -1.37 -25.95 -25.96
CA LEU A 44 -2.54 -25.67 -25.12
C LEU A 44 -2.34 -24.47 -24.18
N VAL A 45 -1.12 -24.25 -23.68
CA VAL A 45 -0.81 -23.12 -22.79
C VAL A 45 -0.76 -21.78 -23.54
N MET A 46 -0.32 -21.75 -24.80
CA MET A 46 -0.16 -20.50 -25.57
C MET A 46 -1.46 -19.89 -26.12
N SER A 47 -2.58 -20.62 -26.13
CA SER A 47 -3.83 -20.14 -26.75
C SER A 47 -4.70 -19.24 -25.85
N GLY A 48 -4.25 -18.88 -24.64
CA GLY A 48 -5.12 -18.35 -23.59
C GLY A 48 -5.28 -16.83 -23.43
N CYS A 49 -4.46 -15.97 -24.07
CA CYS A 49 -4.34 -14.55 -23.63
C CYS A 49 -4.11 -13.49 -24.73
N ALA A 50 -4.60 -13.70 -25.97
CA ALA A 50 -4.24 -12.83 -27.12
C ALA A 50 -5.36 -12.15 -27.95
N PRO A 51 -6.69 -12.34 -27.72
CA PRO A 51 -7.71 -11.58 -28.47
C PRO A 51 -8.61 -10.65 -27.63
N LEU A 52 -8.30 -10.35 -26.36
CA LEU A 52 -9.12 -9.43 -25.54
C LEU A 52 -8.62 -7.97 -25.55
N PHE A 53 -7.31 -7.74 -25.58
CA PHE A 53 -6.72 -6.38 -25.56
C PHE A 53 -7.14 -5.51 -26.76
N GLY A 54 -7.42 -6.12 -27.92
CA GLY A 54 -7.85 -5.40 -29.12
C GLY A 54 -9.25 -4.78 -29.06
N LEU A 55 -10.09 -5.20 -28.09
CA LEU A 55 -11.48 -4.73 -27.97
C LEU A 55 -11.63 -3.54 -27.01
N ILE A 56 -10.64 -3.28 -26.15
CA ILE A 56 -10.68 -2.24 -25.11
C ILE A 56 -9.80 -1.02 -25.40
N GLY A 57 -8.87 -1.10 -26.35
CA GLY A 57 -7.85 -0.08 -26.62
C GLY A 57 -8.29 1.13 -27.47
N GLN A 58 -9.56 1.57 -27.43
CA GLN A 58 -10.11 2.57 -28.37
C GLN A 58 -10.77 3.81 -27.74
N PHE A 59 -10.75 3.98 -26.41
CA PHE A 59 -11.43 5.08 -25.71
C PHE A 59 -10.48 6.11 -25.07
N THR A 60 -9.46 6.54 -25.82
CA THR A 60 -8.58 7.66 -25.43
C THR A 60 -8.59 8.77 -26.49
N THR A 61 -9.76 9.36 -26.72
CA THR A 61 -9.85 10.73 -27.22
C THR A 61 -9.26 11.68 -26.15
N PRO A 62 -8.20 12.44 -26.43
CA PRO A 62 -7.70 13.42 -25.47
C PRO A 62 -8.69 14.59 -25.40
N SER A 63 -9.50 14.64 -24.34
CA SER A 63 -10.22 15.86 -24.00
C SER A 63 -9.21 16.93 -23.63
N ALA A 64 -9.04 17.92 -24.50
CA ALA A 64 -8.43 19.17 -24.09
C ALA A 64 -9.27 19.77 -22.96
N PRO A 65 -8.67 20.37 -21.92
CA PRO A 65 -9.42 21.03 -20.86
C PRO A 65 -10.14 22.25 -21.45
N THR A 66 -11.44 22.11 -21.71
CA THR A 66 -12.33 23.26 -21.84
C THR A 66 -12.20 24.09 -20.56
N PRO A 67 -11.99 25.41 -20.63
CA PRO A 67 -12.09 26.26 -19.45
C PRO A 67 -13.55 26.28 -18.99
N SER A 68 -13.92 25.35 -18.12
CA SER A 68 -15.20 25.40 -17.43
C SER A 68 -15.26 26.67 -16.60
N GLU A 69 -16.25 27.51 -16.88
CA GLU A 69 -16.71 28.52 -15.94
C GLU A 69 -17.12 27.75 -14.67
N VAL A 70 -16.45 28.00 -13.55
CA VAL A 70 -16.55 27.14 -12.36
C VAL A 70 -17.90 27.38 -11.69
N ASP A 71 -18.89 26.59 -12.10
CA ASP A 71 -20.15 26.47 -11.38
C ASP A 71 -19.85 26.04 -9.94
N GLY A 72 -20.61 26.58 -8.99
CA GLY A 72 -20.41 26.34 -7.56
C GLY A 72 -20.67 24.90 -7.12
N THR A 73 -21.10 24.04 -8.05
CA THR A 73 -21.42 22.61 -7.94
C THR A 73 -20.31 21.70 -8.49
N ASP A 74 -19.35 22.21 -9.28
CA ASP A 74 -18.21 21.41 -9.77
C ASP A 74 -17.14 21.28 -8.68
N PHE A 75 -17.44 20.42 -7.71
CA PHE A 75 -16.50 20.05 -6.64
C PHE A 75 -15.23 19.37 -7.18
N GLY A 76 -15.22 18.87 -8.42
CA GLY A 76 -14.07 18.24 -9.07
C GLY A 76 -13.06 19.25 -9.65
N ALA A 77 -13.53 20.41 -10.10
CA ALA A 77 -12.69 21.49 -10.63
C ALA A 77 -12.01 22.36 -9.55
N GLN A 78 -12.25 22.10 -8.26
CA GLN A 78 -11.68 22.90 -7.16
C GLN A 78 -10.15 22.87 -7.13
N ILE A 79 -9.52 24.03 -7.27
CA ILE A 79 -8.09 24.22 -7.03
C ILE A 79 -7.88 24.50 -5.53
N ALA A 80 -7.29 23.53 -4.81
CA ALA A 80 -7.00 23.66 -3.39
C ALA A 80 -6.01 24.81 -3.10
N ASN A 81 -6.43 25.76 -2.25
CA ASN A 81 -5.62 26.91 -1.84
C ASN A 81 -4.64 26.51 -0.72
N TRP A 82 -3.48 25.98 -1.11
CA TRP A 82 -2.44 25.52 -0.19
C TRP A 82 -1.73 26.68 0.53
N GLN A 83 -1.74 26.63 1.87
CA GLN A 83 -1.07 27.59 2.75
C GLN A 83 -0.09 26.86 3.68
N ALA A 84 0.99 27.51 4.12
CA ALA A 84 1.92 26.89 5.06
C ALA A 84 1.27 26.72 6.45
N CYS A 85 1.32 25.50 7.01
CA CYS A 85 0.74 25.16 8.32
C CYS A 85 1.76 24.51 9.27
N GLY A 86 3.05 24.68 8.98
CA GLY A 86 4.17 24.19 9.77
C GLY A 86 5.50 24.60 9.13
N ALA A 87 6.61 23.98 9.56
CA ALA A 87 7.92 24.23 8.97
C ALA A 87 8.09 23.62 7.56
N THR A 88 7.45 22.47 7.31
CA THR A 88 7.58 21.67 6.08
C THR A 88 6.25 21.34 5.40
N MET A 89 5.12 21.59 6.07
CA MET A 89 3.78 21.16 5.65
C MET A 89 2.95 22.30 5.08
N GLN A 90 2.14 21.96 4.07
CA GLN A 90 1.09 22.81 3.52
C GLN A 90 -0.29 22.25 3.89
N CYS A 91 -1.27 23.09 4.19
CA CYS A 91 -2.64 22.69 4.46
C CYS A 91 -3.60 23.41 3.51
N ALA A 92 -4.76 22.81 3.27
CA ALA A 92 -5.84 23.39 2.48
C ALA A 92 -7.20 22.92 3.00
N VAL A 93 -8.26 23.60 2.57
CA VAL A 93 -9.64 23.15 2.72
C VAL A 93 -10.28 23.10 1.33
N VAL A 94 -11.02 22.03 1.05
CA VAL A 94 -11.92 21.93 -0.11
C VAL A 94 -13.34 21.68 0.37
N GLN A 95 -14.33 21.89 -0.51
CA GLN A 95 -15.73 21.55 -0.23
C GLN A 95 -16.12 20.22 -0.88
N ALA A 96 -17.15 19.59 -0.35
CA ALA A 96 -17.94 18.56 -1.01
C ALA A 96 -19.42 18.79 -0.62
N PRO A 97 -20.41 18.27 -1.36
CA PRO A 97 -21.78 18.35 -0.93
C PRO A 97 -22.03 17.30 0.17
N LEU A 98 -22.96 17.59 1.08
CA LEU A 98 -23.38 16.66 2.12
C LEU A 98 -24.05 15.44 1.48
N ASP A 99 -24.99 15.69 0.56
CA ASP A 99 -25.62 14.69 -0.30
C ASP A 99 -25.17 14.89 -1.76
N TRP A 100 -24.86 13.81 -2.48
CA TRP A 100 -24.48 13.91 -3.89
C TRP A 100 -25.70 13.90 -4.83
N ASP A 101 -26.87 13.47 -4.35
CA ASP A 101 -28.13 13.59 -5.09
C ASP A 101 -28.73 15.03 -4.99
N ASP A 102 -28.23 15.86 -4.07
CA ASP A 102 -28.51 17.31 -3.96
C ASP A 102 -27.20 18.12 -3.85
N ALA A 103 -26.47 18.22 -4.98
CA ALA A 103 -25.19 18.91 -5.06
C ALA A 103 -25.27 20.44 -4.90
N GLU A 104 -26.47 21.04 -4.95
CA GLU A 104 -26.71 22.47 -4.67
C GLU A 104 -26.97 22.74 -3.17
N GLY A 105 -27.32 21.70 -2.40
CA GLY A 105 -27.69 21.76 -0.98
C GLY A 105 -26.52 22.02 -0.01
N GLU A 106 -26.61 21.43 1.19
CA GLU A 106 -25.63 21.66 2.26
C GLU A 106 -24.23 21.20 1.85
N ARG A 107 -23.20 21.99 2.21
CA ARG A 107 -21.80 21.72 1.87
C ARG A 107 -21.00 21.42 3.13
N ILE A 108 -20.18 20.38 3.04
CA ILE A 108 -19.20 20.03 4.06
C ILE A 108 -17.81 20.54 3.66
N HIS A 109 -16.97 20.78 4.66
CA HIS A 109 -15.56 21.09 4.47
C HIS A 109 -14.72 19.84 4.69
N LEU A 110 -13.71 19.66 3.83
CA LEU A 110 -12.68 18.64 3.98
C LEU A 110 -11.33 19.33 4.20
N ALA A 111 -10.69 19.05 5.34
CA ALA A 111 -9.37 19.53 5.68
C ALA A 111 -8.28 18.59 5.13
N LEU A 112 -7.24 19.17 4.54
CA LEU A 112 -6.09 18.46 3.98
C LEU A 112 -4.79 19.00 4.55
N VAL A 113 -3.81 18.11 4.70
CA VAL A 113 -2.39 18.42 4.89
C VAL A 113 -1.58 17.77 3.77
N LYS A 114 -0.44 18.35 3.47
CA LYS A 114 0.47 17.90 2.42
C LYS A 114 1.91 18.10 2.83
N GLN A 115 2.70 17.03 2.76
CA GLN A 115 4.14 17.12 2.65
C GLN A 115 4.50 17.27 1.16
N PRO A 116 5.06 18.40 0.70
CA PRO A 116 5.60 18.50 -0.66
C PRO A 116 6.76 17.52 -0.84
N ALA A 117 6.97 17.02 -2.06
CA ALA A 117 8.08 16.11 -2.36
C ALA A 117 9.44 16.67 -1.88
N LEU A 118 10.15 15.94 -1.02
CA LEU A 118 11.31 16.47 -0.26
C LEU A 118 12.51 16.86 -1.15
N SER A 119 12.62 16.31 -2.36
CA SER A 119 13.61 16.73 -3.37
C SER A 119 13.29 18.10 -4.03
N GLY A 120 12.16 18.72 -3.70
CA GLY A 120 11.68 19.98 -4.29
C GLY A 120 11.08 19.84 -5.70
N THR A 121 11.04 18.64 -6.27
CA THR A 121 10.36 18.34 -7.53
C THR A 121 9.44 17.13 -7.36
N SER A 122 8.14 17.35 -7.55
CA SER A 122 7.12 16.32 -7.37
C SER A 122 6.82 15.59 -8.67
N GLN A 123 6.76 14.25 -8.62
CA GLN A 123 6.35 13.38 -9.72
C GLN A 123 4.83 13.14 -9.76
N GLY A 124 4.10 13.57 -8.72
CA GLY A 124 2.67 13.42 -8.56
C GLY A 124 2.25 13.45 -7.09
N THR A 125 0.96 13.24 -6.82
CA THR A 125 0.39 13.24 -5.46
C THR A 125 0.02 11.83 -5.04
N ILE A 126 0.40 11.42 -3.83
CA ILE A 126 -0.06 10.18 -3.18
C ILE A 126 -1.01 10.60 -2.05
N PHE A 127 -2.28 10.22 -2.18
CA PHE A 127 -3.26 10.36 -1.10
C PHE A 127 -3.16 9.17 -0.15
N VAL A 128 -3.14 9.44 1.16
CA VAL A 128 -3.10 8.43 2.23
C VAL A 128 -4.23 8.61 3.22
N ASN A 129 -4.70 7.50 3.79
CA ASN A 129 -5.69 7.47 4.85
C ASN A 129 -5.30 6.40 5.88
N PRO A 130 -5.33 6.69 7.20
CA PRO A 130 -4.92 5.76 8.25
C PRO A 130 -5.89 4.59 8.50
N GLY A 131 -7.08 4.58 7.89
CA GLY A 131 -8.14 3.65 8.23
C GLY A 131 -8.96 4.12 9.44
N GLY A 132 -9.18 3.23 10.41
CA GLY A 132 -10.13 3.45 11.51
C GLY A 132 -11.45 2.71 11.27
N PRO A 133 -12.57 3.38 10.92
CA PRO A 133 -12.69 4.80 10.55
C PRO A 133 -12.60 5.76 11.75
N GLY A 134 -12.72 7.07 11.50
CA GLY A 134 -12.66 8.11 12.54
C GLY A 134 -11.25 8.60 12.88
N ALA A 135 -10.21 8.01 12.28
CA ALA A 135 -8.83 8.47 12.44
C ALA A 135 -8.54 9.67 11.52
N SER A 136 -7.92 10.71 12.10
CA SER A 136 -7.49 11.93 11.42
C SER A 136 -6.38 11.62 10.40
N GLY A 137 -6.64 11.91 9.12
CA GLY A 137 -5.65 11.80 8.06
C GLY A 137 -4.72 13.01 8.01
N VAL A 138 -5.17 14.16 8.53
CA VAL A 138 -4.34 15.34 8.78
C VAL A 138 -3.26 15.01 9.81
N ASP A 139 -3.63 14.46 10.96
CA ASP A 139 -2.66 14.10 12.01
C ASP A 139 -1.76 12.94 11.58
N TYR A 140 -2.27 11.97 10.82
CA TYR A 140 -1.46 10.85 10.34
C TYR A 140 -0.28 11.31 9.46
N VAL A 141 -0.48 12.28 8.56
CA VAL A 141 0.61 12.85 7.76
C VAL A 141 1.43 13.88 8.54
N ALA A 142 0.80 14.71 9.37
CA ALA A 142 1.51 15.74 10.14
C ALA A 142 2.39 15.17 11.27
N GLN A 143 2.01 14.04 11.87
CA GLN A 143 2.63 13.46 13.06
C GLN A 143 3.23 12.05 12.83
N SER A 144 2.95 11.38 11.71
CA SER A 144 3.33 9.97 11.49
C SER A 144 3.69 9.64 10.04
N ILE A 145 4.24 10.59 9.29
CA ILE A 145 4.59 10.47 7.86
C ILE A 145 5.36 9.18 7.51
N ASP A 146 6.37 8.79 8.30
CA ASP A 146 7.17 7.57 8.06
C ASP A 146 6.39 6.27 8.26
N SER A 147 5.27 6.31 8.98
CA SER A 147 4.32 5.19 9.10
C SER A 147 3.30 5.16 7.96
N ALA A 148 3.08 6.29 7.28
CA ALA A 148 2.20 6.41 6.13
C ALA A 148 2.91 6.06 4.81
N VAL A 149 4.15 6.55 4.62
CA VAL A 149 4.89 6.49 3.36
C VAL A 149 6.39 6.39 3.62
N GLY A 150 7.06 5.39 3.05
CA GLY A 150 8.53 5.25 3.15
C GLY A 150 9.30 6.33 2.39
N GLU A 151 10.50 6.67 2.89
CA GLU A 151 11.34 7.78 2.38
C GLU A 151 11.44 7.90 0.85
N PRO A 152 11.67 6.83 0.05
CA PRO A 152 11.84 6.96 -1.40
C PRO A 152 10.63 7.55 -2.13
N LEU A 153 9.43 7.43 -1.55
CA LEU A 153 8.21 8.06 -2.06
C LEU A 153 8.07 9.50 -1.53
N GLN A 154 8.38 9.76 -0.25
CA GLN A 154 8.41 11.12 0.31
C GLN A 154 9.39 12.06 -0.44
N GLN A 155 10.51 11.52 -0.92
CA GLN A 155 11.49 12.28 -1.72
C GLN A 155 10.91 12.77 -3.06
N HIS A 156 9.91 12.09 -3.62
CA HIS A 156 9.52 12.23 -5.02
C HIS A 156 8.03 12.51 -5.27
N PHE A 157 7.17 12.40 -4.26
CA PHE A 157 5.73 12.64 -4.40
C PHE A 157 5.24 13.58 -3.30
N ASP A 158 4.24 14.40 -3.64
CA ASP A 158 3.49 15.16 -2.65
C ASP A 158 2.59 14.19 -1.88
N ILE A 159 2.83 14.03 -0.57
CA ILE A 159 2.07 13.10 0.27
C ILE A 159 0.93 13.88 0.92
N VAL A 160 -0.31 13.55 0.58
CA VAL A 160 -1.52 14.24 1.05
C VAL A 160 -2.32 13.36 1.98
N GLY A 161 -2.51 13.85 3.21
CA GLY A 161 -3.48 13.31 4.16
C GLY A 161 -4.72 14.20 4.18
N TRP A 162 -5.90 13.62 4.35
CA TRP A 162 -7.13 14.38 4.56
C TRP A 162 -8.00 13.73 5.62
N ASP A 163 -8.73 14.56 6.34
CA ASP A 163 -9.74 14.09 7.28
C ASP A 163 -11.02 13.74 6.50
N PRO A 164 -11.53 12.50 6.58
CA PRO A 164 -12.81 12.15 5.95
C PRO A 164 -13.98 12.98 6.49
N ARG A 165 -15.11 13.00 5.76
CA ARG A 165 -16.33 13.68 6.21
C ARG A 165 -16.74 13.22 7.62
N GLY A 166 -16.96 14.15 8.54
CA GLY A 166 -17.32 13.85 9.92
C GLY A 166 -16.14 13.56 10.86
N VAL A 167 -14.89 13.67 10.39
CA VAL A 167 -13.67 13.36 11.17
C VAL A 167 -12.84 14.62 11.41
N GLY A 168 -12.19 14.72 12.58
CA GLY A 168 -11.14 15.70 12.84
C GLY A 168 -11.54 17.14 12.53
N SER A 169 -10.89 17.75 11.53
CA SER A 169 -11.16 19.12 11.07
C SER A 169 -12.19 19.22 9.93
N SER A 170 -12.76 18.10 9.47
CA SER A 170 -13.64 18.01 8.29
C SER A 170 -15.13 17.91 8.64
N THR A 171 -15.73 19.04 9.04
CA THR A 171 -17.13 19.13 9.51
C THR A 171 -17.46 17.98 10.49
N PRO A 172 -16.79 17.92 11.66
CA PRO A 172 -16.76 16.73 12.50
C PRO A 172 -18.13 16.37 13.08
N VAL A 173 -18.39 15.07 13.21
CA VAL A 173 -19.55 14.55 13.94
C VAL A 173 -19.22 14.54 15.43
N VAL A 174 -20.08 15.17 16.23
CA VAL A 174 -20.00 15.18 17.70
C VAL A 174 -21.20 14.42 18.26
N CYS A 175 -20.95 13.36 19.03
CA CYS A 175 -21.99 12.46 19.52
C CYS A 175 -22.41 12.77 20.98
N LEU A 176 -21.45 12.71 21.89
CA LEU A 176 -21.59 12.90 23.34
C LEU A 176 -20.34 13.62 23.86
N ASP A 177 -20.44 14.27 25.01
CA ASP A 177 -19.27 14.68 25.80
C ASP A 177 -18.70 13.49 26.60
N ASP A 178 -17.51 13.67 27.17
CA ASP A 178 -16.79 12.61 27.92
C ASP A 178 -17.65 12.01 29.05
N ALA A 179 -18.41 12.83 29.77
CA ALA A 179 -19.23 12.39 30.90
C ALA A 179 -20.47 11.58 30.46
N ALA A 180 -21.12 12.01 29.38
CA ALA A 180 -22.22 11.27 28.78
C ALA A 180 -21.75 9.99 28.07
N MET A 181 -20.52 9.98 27.54
CA MET A 181 -19.88 8.78 26.99
C MET A 181 -19.52 7.77 28.09
N ASP A 182 -18.94 8.21 29.21
CA ASP A 182 -18.67 7.35 30.36
C ASP A 182 -19.95 6.74 30.93
N GLU A 183 -21.03 7.51 31.07
CA GLU A 183 -22.34 7.00 31.51
C GLU A 183 -22.90 5.99 30.50
N TYR A 184 -22.81 6.26 29.19
CA TYR A 184 -23.27 5.34 28.13
C TYR A 184 -22.49 4.02 28.10
N LEU A 185 -21.16 4.05 28.33
CA LEU A 185 -20.30 2.87 28.28
C LEU A 185 -20.29 2.07 29.59
N PHE A 186 -20.40 2.73 30.75
CA PHE A 186 -20.13 2.13 32.05
C PHE A 186 -21.28 2.23 33.06
N GLY A 187 -22.21 3.20 32.92
CA GLY A 187 -23.32 3.42 33.86
C GLY A 187 -24.24 2.19 34.02
N LEU A 188 -24.41 1.41 32.94
CA LEU A 188 -25.16 0.14 32.96
C LEU A 188 -24.57 -0.95 33.87
N SER A 189 -23.37 -0.76 34.44
CA SER A 189 -22.77 -1.67 35.43
C SER A 189 -23.06 -1.28 36.88
N ALA A 190 -23.76 -0.17 37.12
CA ALA A 190 -24.04 0.40 38.44
C ALA A 190 -25.50 0.23 38.93
N ALA A 191 -26.31 -0.56 38.22
CA ALA A 191 -27.75 -0.77 38.46
C ALA A 191 -28.11 -2.25 38.75
#